data_AF-A0A920EZY1-F1
#
_entry.id   AF-A0A920EZY1-F1
#
_cell.length_a   1.000
_cell.length_b   1.000
_cell.length_c   1.000
_cell.angle_alpha   90.00
_cell.angle_beta   90.00
_cell.angle_gamma   90.00
#
_symmetry.space_group_name_H-M   'P 1'
#
loop_
_entity.id
_entity.type
_entity.pdbx_description
1 polymer ?
#
loop_
_entity_poly.entity_id
_entity_poly.type
_entity_poly.pdbx_seq_one_letter_code
_entity_poly.pdbx_strand_id
1 'polypeptide(L)' 'MGAFAGKKEIMKHLAPLGPVYQAGTLSGNPIAVAAGITRR' A
#
# COMPACT_ATOMS: atom_id res chain seq x y z
N MET A 1 8.87 1.74 -3.95
CA MET A 1 7.47 1.27 -4.01
C MET A 1 7.47 -0.20 -3.68
N GLY A 2 6.81 -0.57 -2.58
CA GLY A 2 6.58 -1.96 -2.21
C GLY A 2 5.08 -2.16 -2.02
N ALA A 3 4.54 -3.25 -2.54
CA ALA A 3 3.14 -3.61 -2.37
C ALA A 3 3.07 -4.94 -1.63
N PHE A 4 2.23 -5.00 -0.59
CA PHE A 4 1.87 -6.24 0.06
C PHE A 4 0.47 -6.65 -0.41
N ALA A 5 0.31 -7.92 -0.77
CA ALA A 5 -0.96 -8.50 -1.16
C ALA A 5 -1.15 -9.83 -0.42
N GLY A 6 -2.38 -10.14 -0.06
CA GLY A 6 -2.74 -11.33 0.70
C GLY A 6 -4.24 -11.56 0.71
N LYS A 7 -4.69 -12.60 1.43
CA LYS A 7 -6.13 -12.89 1.57
C LYS A 7 -6.86 -11.67 2.14
N LYS A 8 -8.09 -11.41 1.66
CA LYS A 8 -8.93 -10.28 2.10
C LYS A 8 -9.10 -10.25 3.62
N GLU A 9 -9.26 -11.41 4.26
CA GLU A 9 -9.36 -11.55 5.72
C GLU A 9 -8.12 -11.02 6.45
N ILE A 10 -6.93 -11.25 5.89
CA ILE A 10 -5.67 -10.79 6.47
C ILE A 10 -5.52 -9.28 6.25
N MET A 11 -5.78 -8.79 5.03
CA MET A 11 -5.66 -7.37 4.70
C MET A 11 -6.63 -6.47 5.48
N LYS A 12 -7.76 -7.01 5.98
CA LYS A 12 -8.69 -6.28 6.86
C LYS A 12 -8.10 -5.92 8.24
N HIS A 13 -6.98 -6.52 8.63
CA HIS A 13 -6.32 -6.20 9.90
C HIS A 13 -5.47 -4.92 9.83
N LEU A 14 -5.22 -4.38 8.64
CA LEU A 14 -4.43 -3.16 8.44
C LEU A 14 -5.26 -1.90 8.74
N ALA A 15 -4.63 -0.88 9.31
CA ALA A 15 -5.25 0.42 9.53
C ALA A 15 -5.72 1.05 8.21
N PRO A 16 -6.88 1.76 8.19
CA PRO A 16 -7.74 2.08 9.33
C PRO A 16 -8.76 0.98 9.70
N LEU A 17 -8.75 -0.15 8.99
CA LEU A 17 -9.76 -1.22 9.13
C LEU A 17 -9.48 -2.20 10.29
N GLY A 18 -8.23 -2.29 10.73
CA GLY A 18 -7.83 -3.13 11.85
C GLY A 18 -6.67 -2.55 12.65
N PRO A 19 -6.20 -3.27 13.68
CA PRO A 19 -5.27 -2.74 14.67
C PRO A 19 -3.83 -2.64 14.18
N VAL A 20 -3.49 -3.22 13.03
CA VAL A 20 -2.12 -3.24 12.52
C VAL A 20 -1.82 -1.93 11.81
N TYR A 21 -0.98 -1.10 12.42
CA TYR A 21 -0.55 0.17 11.84
C TYR A 21 0.47 -0.06 10.73
N GLN A 22 0.11 0.35 9.51
CA GLN A 22 1.02 0.46 8.38
C GLN A 22 0.94 1.88 7.85
N ALA A 23 2.05 2.62 7.93
CA ALA A 23 2.16 3.96 7.36
C ALA A 23 3.52 4.20 6.75
N GLY A 24 3.58 5.16 5.85
CA GLY A 24 4.81 5.68 5.29
C GLY A 24 4.53 6.99 4.58
N THR A 25 5.32 8.02 4.88
CA THR A 25 5.12 9.39 4.38
C THR A 25 5.05 9.48 2.84
N LEU A 26 5.71 8.57 2.14
CA LEU A 26 5.74 8.51 0.67
C LEU A 26 4.93 7.33 0.09
N SER A 27 4.16 6.61 0.93
CA SER A 27 3.34 5.48 0.49
C SER A 27 2.22 5.99 -0.43
N GLY A 28 2.18 5.51 -1.68
CA GLY A 28 1.17 5.92 -2.65
C GLY A 28 1.36 7.33 -3.25
N ASN A 29 2.55 7.94 -3.14
CA ASN A 29 2.74 9.28 -3.71
C ASN A 29 2.52 9.28 -5.26
N PRO A 30 1.89 10.31 -5.84
CA PRO A 30 1.54 10.31 -7.26
C PRO A 30 2.74 10.13 -8.19
N ILE A 31 3.90 10.65 -7.82
CA ILE A 31 5.13 10.55 -8.62
C ILE A 31 5.68 9.12 -8.66
N ALA A 32 5.74 8.40 -7.54
CA ALA A 32 6.21 7.01 -7.54
C ALA A 32 5.18 6.04 -8.10
N VAL A 33 3.87 6.33 -7.97
CA VAL A 33 2.82 5.56 -8.65
C VAL A 33 2.93 5.76 -10.16
N ALA A 34 3.03 7.00 -10.64
CA ALA A 34 3.20 7.31 -12.05
C ALA A 34 4.48 6.69 -12.60
N ALA A 35 5.63 6.84 -11.93
CA ALA A 35 6.89 6.22 -12.34
C ALA A 35 6.83 4.68 -12.39
N GLY A 36 6.02 4.05 -11.52
CA GLY A 36 5.80 2.60 -11.51
C GLY A 36 4.85 2.09 -12.59
N ILE A 37 3.88 2.89 -13.05
CA ILE A 37 2.92 2.52 -14.11
C ILE A 37 3.43 2.92 -15.50
N THR A 38 4.19 4.02 -15.60
CA THR A 38 4.72 4.55 -16.88
C THR A 38 5.80 3.67 -17.50
N ARG A 39 6.46 2.81 -16.72
CA ARG A 39 7.39 1.81 -17.27
C ARG A 39 6.66 0.51 -17.63
N ARG A 40 5.95 0.57 -18.76
CA ARG A 40 5.65 -0.57 -19.62
C ARG A 40 6.38 -0.41 -20.94
#